data_AF-A0AB39ZHZ7-F1
#
_entry.id   AF-A0AB39ZHZ7-F1
#
_cell.length_a   1.000
_cell.length_b   1.000
_cell.length_c   1.000
_cell.angle_alpha   90.00
_cell.angle_beta   90.00
_cell.angle_gamma   90.00
#
_symmetry.space_group_name_H-M   'P 1'
#
loop_
_entity.id
_entity.type
_entity.pdbx_description
1 polymer ?
#
loop_
_entity_poly.entity_id
_entity_poly.type
_entity_poly.pdbx_seq_one_letter_code
_entity_poly.pdbx_strand_id
1 'polypeptide(L)'
;MSQVKKALDVLLQEADELCIGSSVVELDQIPTALEFCRDYYSKNQPVVIRQPLSWPAIGKWTPEYLIEALGDRKVDVAITPNGYADGLATEKGQEYFVLPLETQMKLSELVRRLDDPTGPVHYVQKQNSNLSMDLPELVADLRVSDLDFAQQSFNKPPDAVNFWLGDERAVTSMHKDPYENIYCVISGHKDFILIPPHQLSCVPRGLYKTGVYRTSESGQFHIEPLRDEEGIEQMTEWVSIDPLAPDLAKYPEYARAKPLKVRVHAGDILYLPNYWFHHVSQSHKCIAVNFWYDLDYDSRYCYYRMLEQMTTSRSN
;
A
#
# COMPACT_ATOMS: atom_id res chain seq x y z
N MET A 1 16.92 -22.86 21.79
CA MET A 1 16.26 -21.60 21.35
C MET A 1 16.48 -20.55 22.42
N SER A 2 16.83 -19.32 22.02
CA SER A 2 16.97 -18.19 22.96
C SER A 2 15.65 -17.94 23.70
N GLN A 3 15.73 -17.38 24.92
CA GLN A 3 14.53 -16.97 25.68
C GLN A 3 13.66 -16.00 24.86
N VAL A 4 14.31 -15.13 24.06
CA VAL A 4 13.63 -14.23 23.12
C VAL A 4 12.81 -14.99 22.08
N LYS A 5 13.35 -16.06 21.45
CA LYS A 5 12.58 -16.83 20.46
C LYS A 5 11.33 -17.46 21.10
N LYS A 6 11.45 -18.02 22.31
CA LYS A 6 10.30 -18.55 23.05
C LYS A 6 9.26 -17.47 23.36
N ALA A 7 9.70 -16.28 23.76
CA ALA A 7 8.79 -15.17 24.04
C ALA A 7 8.04 -14.69 22.78
N LEU A 8 8.70 -14.67 21.63
CA LEU A 8 8.02 -14.39 20.35
C LEU A 8 7.03 -15.50 19.97
N ASP A 9 7.37 -16.76 20.23
CA ASP A 9 6.45 -17.87 19.97
C ASP A 9 5.17 -17.75 20.82
N VAL A 10 5.31 -17.35 22.10
CA VAL A 10 4.17 -17.05 22.99
C VAL A 10 3.38 -15.84 22.48
N LEU A 11 4.05 -14.74 22.11
CA LEU A 11 3.40 -13.54 21.58
C LEU A 11 2.54 -13.86 20.35
N LEU A 12 3.09 -14.62 19.39
CA LEU A 12 2.36 -15.01 18.17
C LEU A 12 1.14 -15.85 18.52
N GLN A 13 1.28 -16.82 19.43
CA GLN A 13 0.15 -17.65 19.85
C GLN A 13 -0.94 -16.84 20.57
N GLU A 14 -0.58 -16.04 21.58
CA GLU A 14 -1.55 -15.28 22.37
C GLU A 14 -2.24 -14.18 21.55
N ALA A 15 -1.51 -13.50 20.65
CA ALA A 15 -2.08 -12.47 19.78
C ALA A 15 -3.10 -13.06 18.79
N ASP A 16 -2.84 -14.27 18.28
CA ASP A 16 -3.79 -14.99 17.42
C ASP A 16 -5.05 -15.44 18.19
N GLU A 17 -4.93 -15.79 19.47
CA GLU A 17 -6.07 -16.21 20.30
C GLU A 17 -6.93 -15.02 20.77
N LEU A 18 -6.33 -13.84 20.95
CA LEU A 18 -6.98 -12.71 21.64
C LEU A 18 -7.35 -11.53 20.73
N CYS A 19 -6.54 -11.23 19.71
CA CYS A 19 -6.56 -9.90 19.09
C CYS A 19 -7.04 -9.91 17.65
N ILE A 20 -6.70 -10.93 16.85
CA ILE A 20 -6.90 -10.89 15.40
C ILE A 20 -7.59 -12.16 14.93
N GLY A 21 -8.81 -12.00 14.41
CA GLY A 21 -9.58 -13.08 13.81
C GLY A 21 -8.95 -13.63 12.52
N SER A 22 -9.53 -14.69 11.97
CA SER A 22 -9.06 -15.32 10.73
C SER A 22 -9.46 -14.57 9.44
N SER A 23 -10.16 -13.45 9.55
CA SER A 23 -10.63 -12.64 8.42
C SER A 23 -10.74 -11.17 8.81
N VAL A 24 -10.71 -10.29 7.81
CA VAL A 24 -11.02 -8.86 8.00
C VAL A 24 -12.51 -8.73 8.32
N VAL A 25 -12.83 -7.92 9.33
CA VAL A 25 -14.23 -7.67 9.72
C VAL A 25 -14.90 -6.80 8.65
N GLU A 26 -16.16 -7.09 8.36
CA GLU A 26 -16.97 -6.35 7.40
C GLU A 26 -18.17 -5.71 8.09
N LEU A 27 -18.43 -4.44 7.75
CA LEU A 27 -19.54 -3.65 8.26
C LEU A 27 -20.46 -3.24 7.11
N ASP A 28 -21.77 -3.33 7.31
CA ASP A 28 -22.76 -2.90 6.31
C ASP A 28 -23.07 -1.40 6.38
N GLN A 29 -22.54 -0.70 7.39
CA GLN A 29 -22.78 0.73 7.61
C GLN A 29 -21.59 1.41 8.28
N ILE A 30 -21.47 2.73 8.06
CA ILE A 30 -20.45 3.56 8.71
C ILE A 30 -20.66 3.53 10.22
N PRO A 31 -19.66 3.13 11.02
CA PRO A 31 -19.74 3.18 12.48
C PRO A 31 -19.71 4.62 12.98
N THR A 32 -20.23 4.87 14.18
CA THR A 32 -19.95 6.15 14.87
C THR A 32 -18.46 6.28 15.15
N ALA A 33 -17.96 7.51 15.34
CA ALA A 33 -16.56 7.73 15.72
C ALA A 33 -16.18 6.96 17.01
N LEU A 34 -17.08 6.89 17.99
CA LEU A 34 -16.84 6.14 19.22
C LEU A 34 -16.71 4.63 18.98
N GLU A 35 -17.59 4.06 18.16
CA GLU A 35 -17.52 2.63 17.78
C GLU A 35 -16.26 2.35 16.97
N PHE A 36 -15.94 3.18 15.98
CA PHE A 36 -14.73 3.04 15.19
C PHE A 36 -13.47 3.09 16.06
N CYS A 37 -13.40 4.09 16.93
CA CYS A 37 -12.30 4.30 17.85
C CYS A 37 -12.11 3.10 18.79
N ARG A 38 -13.19 2.65 19.45
CA ARG A 38 -13.16 1.55 20.42
C ARG A 38 -12.87 0.20 19.77
N ASP A 39 -13.51 -0.08 18.65
CA ASP A 39 -13.59 -1.45 18.12
C ASP A 39 -12.52 -1.75 17.08
N TYR A 40 -11.96 -0.74 16.41
CA TYR A 40 -10.98 -0.92 15.32
C TYR A 40 -9.70 -0.12 15.53
N TYR A 41 -9.79 1.21 15.65
CA TYR A 41 -8.60 2.07 15.75
C TYR A 41 -7.76 1.74 16.98
N SER A 42 -8.35 1.73 18.19
CA SER A 42 -7.63 1.45 19.44
C SER A 42 -7.06 0.03 19.49
N LYS A 43 -7.68 -0.91 18.77
CA LYS A 43 -7.23 -2.31 18.67
C LYS A 43 -6.24 -2.54 17.52
N ASN A 44 -5.96 -1.51 16.71
CA ASN A 44 -5.15 -1.61 15.49
C ASN A 44 -5.65 -2.74 14.57
N GLN A 45 -6.97 -2.80 14.37
CA GLN A 45 -7.63 -3.87 13.62
C GLN A 45 -8.24 -3.34 12.31
N PRO A 46 -7.96 -3.96 11.15
CA PRO A 46 -8.53 -3.54 9.88
C PRO A 46 -10.02 -3.89 9.83
N VAL A 47 -10.76 -3.05 9.12
CA VAL A 47 -12.19 -3.25 8.86
C VAL A 47 -12.54 -2.76 7.47
N VAL A 48 -13.41 -3.50 6.78
CA VAL A 48 -14.04 -3.04 5.55
C VAL A 48 -15.46 -2.59 5.84
N ILE A 49 -15.81 -1.41 5.39
CA ILE A 49 -17.18 -0.90 5.39
C ILE A 49 -17.69 -1.06 3.96
N ARG A 50 -18.73 -1.88 3.78
CA ARG A 50 -19.26 -2.29 2.48
C ARG A 50 -20.22 -1.23 1.93
N GLN A 51 -19.87 -0.70 0.76
CA GLN A 51 -20.63 0.28 0.00
C GLN A 51 -21.16 1.52 0.78
N PRO A 52 -20.42 2.11 1.74
CA PRO A 52 -20.89 3.27 2.49
C PRO A 52 -20.82 4.57 1.69
N LEU A 53 -20.02 4.62 0.62
CA LEU A 53 -19.69 5.86 -0.06
C LEU A 53 -20.86 6.38 -0.89
N SER A 54 -21.37 7.55 -0.52
CA SER A 54 -22.44 8.25 -1.24
C SER A 54 -21.90 9.27 -2.27
N TRP A 55 -20.62 9.15 -2.63
CA TRP A 55 -19.88 10.16 -3.38
C TRP A 55 -20.37 10.28 -4.82
N PRO A 56 -20.52 11.51 -5.36
CA PRO A 56 -20.75 11.71 -6.80
C PRO A 56 -19.75 10.98 -7.70
N ALA A 57 -18.52 10.74 -7.21
CA ALA A 57 -17.49 9.97 -7.92
C ALA A 57 -17.92 8.53 -8.24
N ILE A 58 -18.70 7.87 -7.37
CA ILE A 58 -19.13 6.47 -7.55
C ILE A 58 -20.06 6.39 -8.77
N GLY A 59 -19.67 5.60 -9.77
CA GLY A 59 -20.39 5.44 -11.04
C GLY A 59 -20.19 6.59 -12.03
N LYS A 60 -19.57 7.71 -11.63
CA LYS A 60 -19.24 8.85 -12.51
C LYS A 60 -17.82 8.77 -13.03
N TRP A 61 -16.86 8.41 -12.17
CA TRP A 61 -15.45 8.37 -12.53
C TRP A 61 -15.14 7.16 -13.42
N THR A 62 -15.01 7.43 -14.71
CA THR A 62 -14.43 6.53 -15.70
C THR A 62 -13.18 7.17 -16.30
N PRO A 63 -12.26 6.41 -16.91
CA PRO A 63 -11.12 6.97 -17.63
C PRO A 63 -11.50 8.07 -18.63
N GLU A 64 -12.61 7.90 -19.35
CA GLU A 64 -13.13 8.85 -20.33
C GLU A 64 -13.61 10.14 -19.66
N TYR A 65 -14.37 10.00 -18.57
CA TYR A 65 -14.81 11.15 -17.77
C TYR A 65 -13.60 11.92 -17.21
N LEU A 66 -12.59 11.23 -16.69
CA LEU A 66 -11.39 11.88 -16.14
C LEU A 66 -10.63 12.67 -17.21
N ILE A 67 -10.52 12.15 -18.44
CA ILE A 67 -9.91 12.88 -19.56
C ILE A 67 -10.68 14.17 -19.86
N GLU A 68 -12.01 14.11 -19.91
CA GLU A 68 -12.85 15.28 -20.20
C GLU A 68 -12.81 16.30 -19.05
N ALA A 69 -13.07 15.85 -17.83
CA ALA A 69 -13.17 16.69 -16.63
C ALA A 69 -11.85 17.40 -16.30
N LEU A 70 -10.71 16.77 -16.60
CA LEU A 70 -9.38 17.34 -16.35
C LEU A 70 -8.77 17.99 -17.59
N GLY A 71 -9.48 18.03 -18.73
CA GLY A 71 -8.99 18.64 -19.97
C GLY A 71 -7.74 17.96 -20.54
N ASP A 72 -7.66 16.63 -20.47
CA ASP A 72 -6.54 15.81 -20.93
C ASP A 72 -5.18 16.23 -20.31
N ARG A 73 -5.22 16.59 -19.02
CA ARG A 73 -4.06 17.02 -18.22
C ARG A 73 -2.93 15.98 -18.25
N LYS A 74 -1.69 16.47 -18.15
CA LYS A 74 -0.52 15.62 -17.89
C LYS A 74 -0.48 15.24 -16.40
N VAL A 75 -0.32 13.96 -16.12
CA VAL A 75 -0.21 13.41 -14.76
C VAL A 75 1.11 12.70 -14.58
N ASP A 76 1.59 12.65 -13.34
CA ASP A 76 2.76 11.84 -12.96
C ASP A 76 2.39 10.35 -13.01
N VAL A 77 3.19 9.57 -13.73
CA VAL A 77 2.99 8.14 -13.98
C VAL A 77 4.27 7.39 -13.66
N ALA A 78 4.14 6.37 -12.82
CA ALA A 78 5.17 5.36 -12.60
C ALA A 78 5.11 4.31 -13.72
N ILE A 79 6.26 3.96 -14.26
CA ILE A 79 6.43 2.96 -15.31
C ILE A 79 7.38 1.87 -14.80
N THR A 80 6.98 0.61 -14.95
CA THR A 80 7.79 -0.55 -14.60
C THR A 80 7.77 -1.59 -15.72
N PRO A 81 8.84 -2.38 -15.89
CA PRO A 81 8.86 -3.45 -16.90
C PRO A 81 8.00 -4.65 -16.53
N ASN A 82 7.70 -4.84 -15.25
CA ASN A 82 7.11 -6.07 -14.70
C ASN A 82 5.90 -5.82 -13.77
N GLY A 83 5.53 -4.56 -13.53
CA GLY A 83 4.41 -4.19 -12.67
C GLY A 83 4.75 -3.95 -11.20
N TYR A 84 5.99 -4.23 -10.77
CA TYR A 84 6.40 -4.06 -9.37
C TYR A 84 7.15 -2.73 -9.22
N ALA A 85 6.41 -1.70 -8.81
CA ALA A 85 7.01 -0.46 -8.33
C ALA A 85 7.34 -0.60 -6.84
N ASP A 86 8.41 0.08 -6.39
CA ASP A 86 8.85 0.07 -4.99
C ASP A 86 8.97 -1.38 -4.48
N GLY A 87 9.75 -2.17 -5.21
CA GLY A 87 9.81 -3.61 -5.03
C GLY A 87 11.19 -4.18 -5.37
N LEU A 88 11.37 -5.47 -5.12
CA LEU A 88 12.63 -6.14 -5.39
C LEU A 88 12.73 -6.57 -6.86
N ALA A 89 13.88 -6.30 -7.47
CA ALA A 89 14.22 -6.81 -8.79
C ALA A 89 15.70 -7.15 -8.90
N THR A 90 16.00 -8.14 -9.75
CA THR A 90 17.37 -8.64 -9.94
C THR A 90 17.88 -8.26 -11.32
N GLU A 91 19.05 -7.61 -11.37
CA GLU A 91 19.79 -7.37 -12.61
C GLU A 91 21.21 -7.93 -12.49
N LYS A 92 21.62 -8.75 -13.46
CA LYS A 92 22.97 -9.36 -13.54
C LYS A 92 23.38 -10.09 -12.24
N GLY A 93 22.43 -10.72 -11.56
CA GLY A 93 22.67 -11.46 -10.32
C GLY A 93 22.73 -10.61 -9.04
N GLN A 94 22.54 -9.29 -9.13
CA GLN A 94 22.39 -8.41 -7.97
C GLN A 94 20.92 -8.06 -7.77
N GLU A 95 20.43 -8.25 -6.55
CA GLU A 95 19.08 -7.87 -6.12
C GLU A 95 19.09 -6.42 -5.61
N TYR A 96 18.10 -5.63 -6.01
CA TYR A 96 17.91 -4.23 -5.66
C TYR A 96 16.50 -4.02 -5.13
N PHE A 97 16.33 -3.02 -4.28
CA PHE A 97 15.05 -2.34 -4.12
C PHE A 97 14.97 -1.28 -5.23
N VAL A 98 13.94 -1.33 -6.07
CA VAL A 98 13.88 -0.53 -7.30
C VAL A 98 12.65 0.38 -7.29
N LEU A 99 12.93 1.67 -7.40
CA LEU A 99 11.94 2.71 -7.64
C LEU A 99 11.50 2.69 -9.12
N PRO A 100 10.23 3.03 -9.42
CA PRO A 100 9.74 3.07 -10.79
C PRO A 100 10.42 4.15 -11.63
N LEU A 101 10.31 4.04 -12.96
CA LEU A 101 10.61 5.15 -13.86
C LEU A 101 9.44 6.13 -13.79
N GLU A 102 9.67 7.33 -13.28
CA GLU A 102 8.65 8.37 -13.24
C GLU A 102 8.68 9.24 -14.51
N THR A 103 7.50 9.53 -15.06
CA THR A 103 7.33 10.45 -16.19
C THR A 103 6.01 11.19 -16.12
N GLN A 104 5.82 12.18 -16.99
CA GLN A 104 4.54 12.84 -17.18
C GLN A 104 3.97 12.54 -18.56
N MET A 105 2.72 12.08 -18.58
CA MET A 105 1.98 11.87 -19.83
C MET A 105 0.53 12.33 -19.70
N LYS A 106 -0.09 12.59 -20.84
CA LYS A 106 -1.50 12.97 -20.89
C LYS A 106 -2.39 11.83 -20.41
N LEU A 107 -3.51 12.14 -19.77
CA LEU A 107 -4.49 11.12 -19.36
C LEU A 107 -4.95 10.26 -20.54
N SER A 108 -5.23 10.85 -21.71
CA SER A 108 -5.61 10.08 -22.91
C SER A 108 -4.49 9.14 -23.41
N GLU A 109 -3.23 9.52 -23.22
CA GLU A 109 -2.10 8.65 -23.51
C GLU A 109 -2.00 7.52 -22.49
N LEU A 110 -2.07 7.84 -21.19
CA LEU A 110 -2.06 6.85 -20.11
C LEU A 110 -3.15 5.80 -20.34
N VAL A 111 -4.40 6.21 -20.57
CA VAL A 111 -5.52 5.27 -20.77
C VAL A 111 -5.27 4.33 -21.94
N ARG A 112 -4.68 4.84 -23.04
CA ARG A 112 -4.27 4.00 -24.18
C ARG A 112 -3.15 3.03 -23.81
N ARG A 113 -2.18 3.46 -23.01
CA ARG A 113 -1.06 2.61 -22.54
C ARG A 113 -1.52 1.53 -21.58
N LEU A 114 -2.52 1.80 -20.75
CA LEU A 114 -3.13 0.79 -19.89
C LEU A 114 -3.74 -0.34 -20.75
N ASP A 115 -4.33 -0.02 -21.90
CA ASP A 115 -4.89 -1.04 -22.81
C ASP A 115 -3.85 -1.79 -23.65
N ASP A 116 -2.54 -1.52 -23.50
CA ASP A 116 -1.47 -2.25 -24.17
C ASP A 116 -0.92 -3.38 -23.29
N PRO A 117 -1.33 -4.65 -23.51
CA PRO A 117 -0.88 -5.78 -22.69
C PRO A 117 0.58 -6.18 -22.97
N THR A 118 1.20 -5.64 -24.01
CA THR A 118 2.57 -5.98 -24.43
C THR A 118 3.60 -4.95 -23.99
N GLY A 119 3.14 -3.73 -23.72
CA GLY A 119 3.94 -2.62 -23.24
C GLY A 119 4.31 -2.72 -21.76
N PRO A 120 5.12 -1.76 -21.27
CA PRO A 120 5.42 -1.66 -19.86
C PRO A 120 4.17 -1.31 -19.04
N VAL A 121 4.25 -1.55 -17.74
CA VAL A 121 3.13 -1.37 -16.83
C VAL A 121 3.12 0.07 -16.32
N HIS A 122 1.95 0.71 -16.37
CA HIS A 122 1.76 2.11 -15.99
C HIS A 122 0.85 2.22 -14.76
N TYR A 123 1.20 3.12 -13.84
CA TYR A 123 0.41 3.36 -12.64
C TYR A 123 0.53 4.81 -12.16
N VAL A 124 -0.60 5.49 -11.96
CA VAL A 124 -0.65 6.74 -11.20
C VAL A 124 -0.64 6.38 -9.72
N GLN A 125 0.51 6.57 -9.08
CA GLN A 125 0.77 6.13 -7.70
C GLN A 125 1.50 7.16 -6.83
N LYS A 126 1.55 8.43 -7.25
CA LYS A 126 2.25 9.47 -6.48
C LYS A 126 1.54 9.72 -5.14
N GLN A 127 2.16 9.31 -4.05
CA GLN A 127 1.63 9.38 -2.68
C GLN A 127 1.97 10.70 -1.95
N ASN A 128 1.88 11.84 -2.65
CA ASN A 128 2.20 13.17 -2.10
C ASN A 128 1.04 14.14 -2.32
N SER A 129 -0.16 13.75 -1.91
CA SER A 129 -1.38 14.57 -2.03
C SER A 129 -1.74 14.91 -3.48
N ASN A 130 -1.46 14.00 -4.43
CA ASN A 130 -1.68 14.24 -5.85
C ASN A 130 -3.16 14.54 -6.19
N LEU A 131 -4.13 14.06 -5.40
CA LEU A 131 -5.53 14.42 -5.61
C LEU A 131 -5.79 15.89 -5.28
N SER A 132 -5.40 16.34 -4.08
CA SER A 132 -5.69 17.70 -3.63
C SER A 132 -4.79 18.76 -4.26
N MET A 133 -3.57 18.38 -4.65
CA MET A 133 -2.58 19.30 -5.22
C MET A 133 -2.60 19.32 -6.75
N ASP A 134 -2.65 18.15 -7.39
CA ASP A 134 -2.48 18.03 -8.84
C ASP A 134 -3.83 17.92 -9.58
N LEU A 135 -4.88 17.40 -8.91
CA LEU A 135 -6.21 17.12 -9.47
C LEU A 135 -7.38 17.75 -8.65
N PRO A 136 -7.30 19.01 -8.22
CA PRO A 136 -8.27 19.62 -7.29
C PRO A 136 -9.72 19.63 -7.81
N GLU A 137 -9.92 19.59 -9.13
CA GLU A 137 -11.24 19.53 -9.76
C GLU A 137 -12.04 18.29 -9.35
N LEU A 138 -11.36 17.19 -9.07
CA LEU A 138 -11.97 15.94 -8.65
C LEU A 138 -12.47 15.98 -7.20
N VAL A 139 -11.94 16.87 -6.36
CA VAL A 139 -12.33 16.94 -4.94
C VAL A 139 -13.81 17.27 -4.77
N ALA A 140 -14.41 18.01 -5.71
CA ALA A 140 -15.84 18.34 -5.70
C ALA A 140 -16.75 17.10 -5.83
N ASP A 141 -16.23 15.97 -6.33
CA ASP A 141 -16.97 14.71 -6.46
C ASP A 141 -16.85 13.81 -5.21
N LEU A 142 -16.15 14.26 -4.16
CA LEU A 142 -16.02 13.54 -2.89
C LEU A 142 -16.97 14.12 -1.85
N ARG A 143 -17.59 13.26 -1.03
CA ARG A 143 -18.30 13.69 0.19
C ARG A 143 -17.49 13.30 1.42
N VAL A 144 -16.54 14.16 1.78
CA VAL A 144 -15.61 13.91 2.91
C VAL A 144 -16.32 13.68 4.24
N SER A 145 -17.58 14.13 4.40
CA SER A 145 -18.42 13.84 5.56
C SER A 145 -18.68 12.35 5.77
N ASP A 146 -18.65 11.54 4.72
CA ASP A 146 -18.77 10.07 4.84
C ASP A 146 -17.55 9.48 5.59
N LEU A 147 -16.47 10.25 5.77
CA LEU A 147 -15.26 9.88 6.50
C LEU A 147 -15.15 10.57 7.88
N ASP A 148 -16.18 11.29 8.33
CA ASP A 148 -16.17 12.01 9.60
C ASP A 148 -15.88 11.08 10.79
N PHE A 149 -16.33 9.82 10.73
CA PHE A 149 -16.04 8.83 11.77
C PHE A 149 -14.54 8.63 12.01
N ALA A 150 -13.74 8.64 10.93
CA ALA A 150 -12.30 8.46 10.98
C ALA A 150 -11.63 9.75 11.48
N GLN A 151 -11.95 10.89 10.87
CA GLN A 151 -11.38 12.19 11.26
C GLN A 151 -11.67 12.54 12.73
N GLN A 152 -12.89 12.28 13.21
CA GLN A 152 -13.24 12.49 14.62
C GLN A 152 -12.52 11.51 15.56
N SER A 153 -12.26 10.28 15.12
CA SER A 153 -11.55 9.29 15.93
C SER A 153 -10.05 9.55 16.02
N PHE A 154 -9.43 9.95 14.91
CA PHE A 154 -8.01 10.31 14.86
C PHE A 154 -7.75 11.72 15.40
N ASN A 155 -8.81 12.54 15.51
CA ASN A 155 -8.76 13.91 15.98
C ASN A 155 -7.74 14.79 15.22
N LYS A 156 -7.60 14.55 13.91
CA LYS A 156 -6.69 15.28 13.01
C LYS A 156 -7.18 15.20 11.56
N PRO A 157 -6.89 16.20 10.70
CA PRO A 157 -7.15 16.11 9.27
C PRO A 157 -6.17 15.11 8.61
N PRO A 158 -6.45 14.64 7.39
CA PRO A 158 -5.49 13.83 6.64
C PRO A 158 -4.26 14.68 6.24
N ASP A 159 -3.08 14.08 6.37
CA ASP A 159 -1.80 14.63 5.91
C ASP A 159 -1.68 14.55 4.38
N ALA A 160 -2.24 13.48 3.80
CA ALA A 160 -2.28 13.31 2.36
C ALA A 160 -3.58 12.70 1.86
N VAL A 161 -4.01 13.14 0.67
CA VAL A 161 -5.12 12.55 -0.07
C VAL A 161 -4.62 12.16 -1.45
N ASN A 162 -4.53 10.85 -1.70
CA ASN A 162 -3.92 10.35 -2.93
C ASN A 162 -4.95 9.73 -3.86
N PHE A 163 -4.74 9.94 -5.16
CA PHE A 163 -5.48 9.39 -6.28
C PHE A 163 -4.68 8.27 -6.94
N TRP A 164 -5.39 7.19 -7.29
CA TRP A 164 -4.83 5.99 -7.87
C TRP A 164 -5.57 5.62 -9.16
N LEU A 165 -4.83 5.37 -10.24
CA LEU A 165 -5.34 4.81 -11.50
C LEU A 165 -4.26 3.97 -12.16
N GLY A 166 -4.50 2.67 -12.33
CA GLY A 166 -3.45 1.76 -12.80
C GLY A 166 -3.91 0.55 -13.58
N ASP A 167 -2.90 -0.12 -14.13
CA ASP A 167 -2.99 -1.40 -14.81
C ASP A 167 -3.26 -2.54 -13.82
N GLU A 168 -3.95 -3.60 -14.24
CA GLU A 168 -4.11 -4.81 -13.39
C GLU A 168 -2.78 -5.50 -13.08
N ARG A 169 -1.79 -5.33 -13.96
CA ARG A 169 -0.42 -5.85 -13.78
C ARG A 169 0.37 -5.05 -12.75
N ALA A 170 -0.08 -3.85 -12.37
CA ALA A 170 0.62 -3.03 -11.38
C ALA A 170 0.33 -3.57 -9.98
N VAL A 171 1.39 -3.99 -9.30
CA VAL A 171 1.37 -4.60 -7.97
C VAL A 171 2.20 -3.75 -7.02
N THR A 172 1.61 -3.40 -5.88
CA THR A 172 2.35 -2.80 -4.77
C THR A 172 2.87 -3.93 -3.88
N SER A 173 4.19 -4.05 -3.83
CA SER A 173 4.86 -5.14 -3.08
C SER A 173 4.57 -5.06 -1.58
N MET A 174 4.82 -6.16 -0.85
CA MET A 174 4.53 -6.21 0.59
C MET A 174 5.35 -5.16 1.34
N HIS A 175 4.68 -4.24 2.02
CA HIS A 175 5.32 -3.17 2.80
C HIS A 175 4.39 -2.73 3.93
N LYS A 176 4.79 -1.73 4.72
CA LYS A 176 3.97 -1.17 5.80
C LYS A 176 4.16 0.34 5.83
N ASP A 177 3.10 1.05 6.21
CA ASP A 177 3.11 2.50 6.31
C ASP A 177 3.01 2.97 7.76
N PRO A 178 3.62 4.12 8.10
CA PRO A 178 3.42 4.79 9.38
C PRO A 178 2.13 5.64 9.40
N TYR A 179 1.09 5.25 8.67
CA TYR A 179 -0.15 6.03 8.53
C TYR A 179 -1.37 5.19 8.90
N GLU A 180 -2.37 5.83 9.50
CA GLU A 180 -3.73 5.32 9.47
C GLU A 180 -4.31 5.60 8.07
N ASN A 181 -4.65 4.53 7.35
CA ASN A 181 -5.03 4.62 5.95
C ASN A 181 -6.52 4.30 5.77
N ILE A 182 -7.28 5.27 5.28
CA ILE A 182 -8.67 5.08 4.85
C ILE A 182 -8.67 4.97 3.33
N TYR A 183 -8.82 3.74 2.83
CA TYR A 183 -8.70 3.40 1.41
C TYR A 183 -10.08 3.21 0.78
N CYS A 184 -10.44 4.07 -0.16
CA CYS A 184 -11.76 4.11 -0.80
C CYS A 184 -11.64 3.70 -2.28
N VAL A 185 -12.34 2.64 -2.69
CA VAL A 185 -12.34 2.22 -4.10
C VAL A 185 -13.51 2.87 -4.82
N ILE A 186 -13.22 3.57 -5.92
CA ILE A 186 -14.22 4.35 -6.68
C ILE A 186 -14.76 3.53 -7.86
N SER A 187 -13.88 2.82 -8.55
CA SER A 187 -14.21 1.97 -9.69
C SER A 187 -13.28 0.75 -9.74
N GLY A 188 -13.81 -0.42 -10.07
CA GLY A 188 -13.07 -1.67 -10.07
C GLY A 188 -12.99 -2.33 -8.69
N HIS A 189 -11.87 -3.00 -8.42
CA HIS A 189 -11.56 -3.57 -7.10
C HIS A 189 -10.06 -3.61 -6.81
N LYS A 190 -9.74 -3.64 -5.52
CA LYS A 190 -8.39 -3.84 -4.98
C LYS A 190 -8.36 -5.11 -4.13
N ASP A 191 -7.32 -5.91 -4.28
CA ASP A 191 -7.09 -7.13 -3.52
C ASP A 191 -5.89 -6.93 -2.58
N PHE A 192 -6.16 -6.99 -1.28
CA PHE A 192 -5.17 -6.82 -0.23
C PHE A 192 -4.81 -8.16 0.40
N ILE A 193 -3.51 -8.36 0.63
CA ILE A 193 -2.98 -9.38 1.55
C ILE A 193 -2.39 -8.62 2.73
N LEU A 194 -2.91 -8.85 3.92
CA LEU A 194 -2.59 -8.12 5.15
C LEU A 194 -1.91 -9.05 6.17
N ILE A 195 -0.81 -8.62 6.77
CA ILE A 195 -0.16 -9.32 7.89
C ILE A 195 -0.03 -8.33 9.06
N PRO A 196 -0.52 -8.70 10.26
CA PRO A 196 -0.52 -7.79 11.39
C PRO A 196 0.88 -7.49 11.92
N PRO A 197 1.09 -6.32 12.55
CA PRO A 197 2.40 -5.89 13.02
C PRO A 197 3.03 -6.82 14.06
N HIS A 198 2.23 -7.53 14.87
CA HIS A 198 2.76 -8.48 15.85
C HIS A 198 3.43 -9.72 15.19
N GLN A 199 3.14 -9.99 13.91
CA GLN A 199 3.78 -11.06 13.13
C GLN A 199 5.06 -10.61 12.43
N LEU A 200 5.63 -9.46 12.82
CA LEU A 200 6.89 -8.93 12.27
C LEU A 200 8.02 -9.96 12.20
N SER A 201 8.11 -10.88 13.18
CA SER A 201 9.15 -11.93 13.20
C SER A 201 8.97 -13.00 12.11
N CYS A 202 7.80 -13.08 11.49
CA CYS A 202 7.48 -14.00 10.40
C CYS A 202 7.71 -13.36 9.02
N VAL A 203 7.81 -12.03 8.94
CA VAL A 203 8.02 -11.31 7.66
C VAL A 203 9.51 -11.04 7.46
N PRO A 204 10.17 -11.73 6.51
CA PRO A 204 11.60 -11.55 6.26
C PRO A 204 11.87 -10.16 5.67
N ARG A 205 12.92 -9.51 6.16
CA ARG A 205 13.37 -8.19 5.71
C ARG A 205 14.87 -8.20 5.49
N GLY A 206 15.32 -7.44 4.50
CA GLY A 206 16.74 -7.32 4.15
C GLY A 206 17.07 -5.90 3.72
N LEU A 207 18.36 -5.56 3.79
CA LEU A 207 18.89 -4.32 3.25
C LEU A 207 19.32 -4.53 1.80
N TYR A 208 18.77 -3.71 0.91
CA TYR A 208 19.00 -3.78 -0.53
C TYR A 208 19.60 -2.49 -1.05
N LYS A 209 20.46 -2.59 -2.07
CA LYS A 209 20.86 -1.41 -2.83
C LYS A 209 19.63 -0.82 -3.50
N THR A 210 19.47 0.50 -3.36
CA THR A 210 18.38 1.25 -3.97
C THR A 210 18.77 1.56 -5.40
N GLY A 211 17.87 1.29 -6.34
CA GLY A 211 18.00 1.70 -7.73
C GLY A 211 16.71 2.30 -8.24
N VAL A 212 16.77 2.83 -9.45
CA VAL A 212 15.61 3.35 -10.17
C VAL A 212 15.58 2.76 -11.58
N TYR A 213 14.39 2.42 -12.07
CA TYR A 213 14.24 2.01 -13.45
C TYR A 213 14.54 3.16 -14.41
N ARG A 214 15.32 2.86 -15.45
CA ARG A 214 15.63 3.75 -16.57
C ARG A 214 15.48 3.00 -17.89
N THR A 215 15.23 3.74 -18.96
CA THR A 215 15.23 3.21 -20.32
C THR A 215 16.46 3.69 -21.07
N SER A 216 17.14 2.77 -21.76
CA SER A 216 18.18 3.13 -22.74
C SER A 216 17.57 3.79 -23.98
N GLU A 217 18.42 4.32 -24.87
CA GLU A 217 17.98 4.85 -26.18
C GLU A 217 17.25 3.80 -27.04
N SER A 218 17.53 2.51 -26.84
CA SER A 218 16.86 1.39 -27.51
C SER A 218 15.51 1.01 -26.86
N GLY A 219 15.10 1.68 -25.79
CA GLY A 219 13.86 1.41 -25.05
C GLY A 219 13.96 0.24 -24.06
N GLN A 220 15.16 -0.29 -23.81
CA GLN A 220 15.36 -1.39 -22.87
C GLN A 220 15.46 -0.86 -21.43
N PHE A 221 14.71 -1.48 -20.52
CA PHE A 221 14.80 -1.19 -19.09
C PHE A 221 16.11 -1.70 -18.49
N HIS A 222 16.70 -0.89 -17.61
CA HIS A 222 17.81 -1.25 -16.74
C HIS A 222 17.66 -0.59 -15.38
N ILE A 223 18.35 -1.10 -14.37
CA ILE A 223 18.40 -0.52 -13.03
C ILE A 223 19.62 0.40 -12.92
N GLU A 224 19.36 1.67 -12.63
CA GLU A 224 20.40 2.65 -12.28
C GLU A 224 20.50 2.74 -10.74
N PRO A 225 21.62 2.32 -10.11
CA PRO A 225 21.79 2.43 -8.66
C PRO A 225 21.78 3.89 -8.19
N LEU A 226 21.02 4.17 -7.13
CA LEU A 226 21.00 5.48 -6.50
C LEU A 226 22.18 5.64 -5.54
N ARG A 227 22.78 6.82 -5.59
CA ARG A 227 23.90 7.23 -4.74
C ARG A 227 23.61 8.58 -4.13
N ASP A 228 24.05 8.79 -2.91
CA ASP A 228 23.99 10.11 -2.27
C ASP A 228 25.02 11.09 -2.85
N GLU A 229 25.06 12.31 -2.32
CA GLU A 229 25.98 13.38 -2.75
C GLU A 229 27.46 12.99 -2.58
N GLU A 230 27.77 12.05 -1.69
CA GLU A 230 29.11 11.53 -1.42
C GLU A 230 29.46 10.31 -2.30
N GLY A 231 28.51 9.86 -3.13
CA GLY A 231 28.66 8.73 -4.03
C GLY A 231 28.45 7.37 -3.37
N ILE A 232 27.97 7.34 -2.12
CA ILE A 232 27.66 6.12 -1.36
C ILE A 232 26.34 5.55 -1.87
N GLU A 233 26.30 4.23 -2.08
CA GLU A 233 25.08 3.54 -2.50
C GLU A 233 23.99 3.66 -1.44
N GLN A 234 22.82 4.13 -1.85
CA GLN A 234 21.68 4.22 -0.95
C GLN A 234 21.15 2.82 -0.65
N MET A 235 20.92 2.50 0.63
CA MET A 235 20.39 1.22 1.07
C MET A 235 18.96 1.38 1.61
N THR A 236 18.06 0.48 1.21
CA THR A 236 16.68 0.45 1.68
C THR A 236 16.38 -0.90 2.33
N GLU A 237 15.83 -0.89 3.54
CA GLU A 237 15.26 -2.11 4.13
C GLU A 237 13.92 -2.39 3.48
N TRP A 238 13.72 -3.60 2.95
CA TRP A 238 12.46 -3.98 2.32
C TRP A 238 12.06 -5.42 2.67
N VAL A 239 10.78 -5.74 2.48
CA VAL A 239 10.29 -7.11 2.65
C VAL A 239 10.86 -8.00 1.55
N SER A 240 11.45 -9.11 1.95
CA SER A 240 12.28 -9.96 1.09
C SER A 240 11.50 -11.06 0.36
N ILE A 241 10.19 -11.15 0.59
CA ILE A 241 9.35 -12.24 0.11
C ILE A 241 8.12 -11.72 -0.65
N ASP A 242 7.82 -12.37 -1.78
CA ASP A 242 6.56 -12.20 -2.49
C ASP A 242 5.48 -13.07 -1.82
N PRO A 243 4.41 -12.47 -1.24
CA PRO A 243 3.33 -13.23 -0.62
C PRO A 243 2.49 -14.06 -1.60
N LEU A 244 2.56 -13.77 -2.91
CA LEU A 244 1.85 -14.54 -3.95
C LEU A 244 2.58 -15.84 -4.31
N ALA A 245 3.91 -15.85 -4.19
CA ALA A 245 4.76 -16.99 -4.49
C ALA A 245 5.90 -17.12 -3.45
N PRO A 246 5.59 -17.42 -2.17
CA PRO A 246 6.59 -17.38 -1.11
C PRO A 246 7.63 -18.50 -1.24
N ASP A 247 8.91 -18.12 -1.30
CA ASP A 247 10.03 -19.06 -1.20
C ASP A 247 10.26 -19.46 0.27
N LEU A 248 9.53 -20.48 0.71
CA LEU A 248 9.62 -21.00 2.07
C LEU A 248 10.92 -21.79 2.34
N ALA A 249 11.66 -22.17 1.30
CA ALA A 249 12.98 -22.76 1.48
C ALA A 249 14.00 -21.70 1.89
N LYS A 250 13.94 -20.51 1.28
CA LYS A 250 14.75 -19.34 1.65
C LYS A 250 14.25 -18.66 2.94
N TYR A 251 12.94 -18.57 3.13
CA TYR A 251 12.32 -17.87 4.27
C TYR A 251 11.34 -18.76 5.06
N PRO A 252 11.82 -19.80 5.78
CA PRO A 252 10.95 -20.76 6.44
C PRO A 252 10.08 -20.17 7.56
N GLU A 253 10.51 -19.10 8.22
CA GLU A 253 9.71 -18.45 9.28
C GLU A 253 8.43 -17.78 8.72
N TYR A 254 8.36 -17.49 7.41
CA TYR A 254 7.16 -16.96 6.77
C TYR A 254 6.00 -17.98 6.73
N ALA A 255 6.30 -19.28 6.81
CA ALA A 255 5.26 -20.31 6.91
C ALA A 255 4.39 -20.17 8.18
N ARG A 256 4.84 -19.38 9.15
CA ARG A 256 4.12 -19.08 10.39
C ARG A 256 3.24 -17.83 10.28
N ALA A 257 3.44 -17.01 9.25
CA ALA A 257 2.60 -15.84 9.01
C ALA A 257 1.18 -16.29 8.66
N LYS A 258 0.18 -15.56 9.16
CA LYS A 258 -1.24 -15.79 8.91
C LYS A 258 -1.81 -14.59 8.16
N PRO A 259 -1.60 -14.52 6.83
CA PRO A 259 -2.09 -13.40 6.04
C PRO A 259 -3.62 -13.40 5.99
N LEU A 260 -4.23 -12.25 6.22
CA LEU A 260 -5.63 -11.98 5.94
C LEU A 260 -5.77 -11.50 4.50
N LYS A 261 -6.78 -11.98 3.79
CA LYS A 261 -7.06 -11.54 2.42
C LYS A 261 -8.39 -10.81 2.39
N VAL A 262 -8.43 -9.66 1.72
CA VAL A 262 -9.66 -8.90 1.56
C VAL A 262 -9.71 -8.21 0.20
N ARG A 263 -10.85 -8.35 -0.47
CA ARG A 263 -11.18 -7.58 -1.66
C ARG A 263 -12.02 -6.37 -1.28
N VAL A 264 -11.62 -5.21 -1.78
CA VAL A 264 -12.32 -3.92 -1.60
C VAL A 264 -12.90 -3.54 -2.96
N HIS A 265 -14.22 -3.49 -3.05
CA HIS A 265 -14.95 -3.21 -4.29
C HIS A 265 -15.28 -1.71 -4.43
N ALA A 266 -15.65 -1.28 -5.63
CA ALA A 266 -16.22 0.04 -5.84
C ALA A 266 -17.33 0.36 -4.82
N GLY A 267 -17.18 1.51 -4.14
CA GLY A 267 -18.06 1.96 -3.06
C GLY A 267 -17.59 1.57 -1.65
N ASP A 268 -16.70 0.59 -1.50
CA ASP A 268 -16.21 0.15 -0.19
C ASP A 268 -15.12 1.08 0.36
N ILE A 269 -15.01 1.07 1.70
CA ILE A 269 -13.90 1.68 2.45
C ILE A 269 -13.15 0.58 3.19
N LEU A 270 -11.83 0.52 3.06
CA LEU A 270 -10.96 -0.25 3.95
C LEU A 270 -10.27 0.71 4.92
N TYR A 271 -10.44 0.49 6.21
CA TYR A 271 -9.49 0.99 7.20
C TYR A 271 -8.31 0.01 7.29
N LEU A 272 -7.15 0.48 6.87
CA LEU A 272 -5.87 -0.20 6.98
C LEU A 272 -5.04 0.49 8.08
N PRO A 273 -4.89 -0.14 9.26
CA PRO A 273 -4.21 0.49 10.38
C PRO A 273 -2.71 0.65 10.12
N ASN A 274 -2.09 1.58 10.85
CA ASN A 274 -0.65 1.77 10.79
C ASN A 274 0.13 0.47 11.05
N TYR A 275 1.31 0.35 10.43
CA TYR A 275 2.24 -0.79 10.52
C TYR A 275 1.72 -2.17 10.10
N TRP A 276 0.49 -2.28 9.60
CA TRP A 276 0.06 -3.49 8.92
C TRP A 276 0.86 -3.69 7.63
N PHE A 277 1.50 -4.84 7.55
CA PHE A 277 2.10 -5.27 6.30
C PHE A 277 0.98 -5.51 5.30
N HIS A 278 1.10 -4.95 4.11
CA HIS A 278 0.11 -5.07 3.08
C HIS A 278 0.75 -5.18 1.69
N HIS A 279 0.16 -6.05 0.88
CA HIS A 279 0.45 -6.21 -0.55
C HIS A 279 -0.85 -5.97 -1.32
N VAL A 280 -0.76 -5.24 -2.44
CA VAL A 280 -1.95 -4.77 -3.16
C VAL A 280 -1.88 -5.13 -4.63
N SER A 281 -2.93 -5.78 -5.13
CA SER A 281 -3.20 -5.96 -6.55
C SER A 281 -4.56 -5.34 -6.90
N GLN A 282 -4.88 -5.19 -8.18
CA GLN A 282 -6.05 -4.42 -8.62
C GLN A 282 -6.65 -4.94 -9.92
N SER A 283 -7.92 -4.61 -10.16
CA SER A 283 -8.53 -4.79 -11.47
C SER A 283 -8.00 -3.80 -12.50
N HIS A 284 -8.17 -4.11 -13.79
CA HIS A 284 -7.76 -3.23 -14.86
C HIS A 284 -8.42 -1.85 -14.76
N LYS A 285 -7.63 -0.78 -14.88
CA LYS A 285 -8.06 0.62 -14.75
C LYS A 285 -8.82 0.91 -13.44
N CYS A 286 -8.45 0.21 -12.36
CA CYS A 286 -9.01 0.48 -11.03
C CYS A 286 -8.75 1.94 -10.65
N ILE A 287 -9.79 2.61 -10.11
CA ILE A 287 -9.70 3.97 -9.58
C ILE A 287 -9.95 3.92 -8.09
N ALA A 288 -9.03 4.49 -7.31
CA ALA A 288 -9.17 4.57 -5.85
C ALA A 288 -8.67 5.92 -5.33
N VAL A 289 -9.15 6.28 -4.14
CA VAL A 289 -8.69 7.43 -3.37
C VAL A 289 -8.35 6.95 -1.98
N ASN A 290 -7.23 7.37 -1.41
CA ASN A 290 -6.92 7.06 -0.03
C ASN A 290 -6.56 8.33 0.76
N PHE A 291 -6.82 8.26 2.06
CA PHE A 291 -6.57 9.34 3.02
C PHE A 291 -5.58 8.80 4.05
N TRP A 292 -4.43 9.45 4.14
CA TRP A 292 -3.41 9.15 5.15
C TRP A 292 -3.49 10.14 6.29
N TYR A 293 -3.54 9.60 7.50
CA TYR A 293 -3.46 10.35 8.74
C TYR A 293 -2.23 9.87 9.50
N ASP A 294 -1.37 10.79 9.96
CA ASP A 294 -0.14 10.47 10.68
C ASP A 294 -0.45 9.69 11.96
N LEU A 295 0.43 8.75 12.31
CA LEU A 295 0.21 7.89 13.47
C LEU A 295 0.20 8.69 14.77
N ASP A 296 -0.53 8.18 15.76
CA ASP A 296 -0.31 8.59 17.15
C ASP A 296 0.87 7.80 17.73
N TYR A 297 1.92 8.49 18.16
CA TYR A 297 3.10 7.90 18.80
C TYR A 297 2.81 7.46 20.24
N ASP A 298 1.99 6.42 20.39
CA ASP A 298 1.55 5.86 21.66
C ASP A 298 2.29 4.55 22.04
N SER A 299 1.73 3.80 22.99
CA SER A 299 2.32 2.53 23.43
C SER A 299 2.44 1.49 22.31
N ARG A 300 1.56 1.49 21.30
CA ARG A 300 1.60 0.58 20.14
C ARG A 300 2.87 0.83 19.32
N TYR A 301 3.23 2.09 19.11
CA TYR A 301 4.49 2.47 18.47
C TYR A 301 5.69 1.94 19.25
N CYS A 302 5.73 2.17 20.57
CA CYS A 302 6.82 1.68 21.43
C CYS A 302 6.97 0.16 21.37
N TYR A 303 5.88 -0.60 21.46
CA TYR A 303 5.89 -2.06 21.34
C TYR A 303 6.33 -2.53 19.96
N TYR A 304 5.87 -1.88 18.90
CA TYR A 304 6.30 -2.18 17.54
C TYR A 304 7.81 -1.96 17.36
N ARG A 305 8.34 -0.82 17.81
CA ARG A 305 9.78 -0.51 17.75
C ARG A 305 10.61 -1.51 18.55
N MET A 306 10.13 -1.93 19.73
CA MET A 306 10.76 -2.97 20.53
C MET A 306 10.82 -4.30 19.76
N LEU A 307 9.70 -4.74 19.19
CA LEU A 307 9.62 -5.96 18.40
C LEU A 307 10.55 -5.90 17.18
N GLU A 308 10.61 -4.75 16.52
CA GLU A 308 11.51 -4.52 15.39
C GLU A 308 12.97 -4.71 15.79
N GLN A 309 13.43 -4.02 16.85
CA GLN A 309 14.81 -4.16 17.34
C GLN A 309 15.15 -5.59 17.78
N MET A 310 14.20 -6.31 18.41
CA MET A 310 14.38 -7.70 18.83
C MET A 310 14.43 -8.69 17.67
N THR A 311 13.94 -8.31 16.48
CA THR A 311 13.86 -9.18 15.30
C THR A 311 14.90 -8.83 14.22
N THR A 312 15.41 -7.61 14.18
CA THR A 312 16.46 -7.17 13.23
C THR A 312 17.79 -7.91 13.42
N SER A 313 18.13 -8.35 14.64
CA SER A 313 19.41 -9.02 14.92
C SER A 313 19.53 -10.47 14.41
N ARG A 314 18.54 -10.97 13.66
CA ARG A 314 18.48 -12.36 13.17
C ARG A 314 19.15 -12.58 11.80
N SER A 315 19.74 -11.53 11.23
CA SER A 315 20.32 -11.53 9.88
C SER A 315 21.86 -11.62 9.85
N ASN A 316 22.51 -11.95 10.97
CA ASN A 316 23.96 -12.25 11.03
C ASN A 316 24.20 -13.71 11.42
#